data_AF-A0AAD4E752-F1
#
_entry.id   AF-A0AAD4E752-F1
#
_cell.length_a   1.000
_cell.length_b   1.000
_cell.length_c   1.000
_cell.angle_alpha   90.00
_cell.angle_beta   90.00
_cell.angle_gamma   90.00
#
_symmetry.space_group_name_H-M   'P 1'
#
loop_
_entity.id
_entity.type
_entity.pdbx_description
1 polymer ?
#
loop_
_entity_poly.entity_id
_entity_poly.type
_entity_poly.pdbx_seq_one_letter_code
_entity_poly.pdbx_strand_id
1 'polypeptide(L)'
;MPDVTVINNLSEEIHVAFFVGVPANWKNHLKPGERWTTHLASLPLHFEARSVTGNREFSHNESMEMLATIGGTCAAGTAASVVSAGALFASDMLAGIPVVSVPLMAAASAGGTKYGEWGADVRKCTARVWVPLWDQPQYSVRVVDGRCVLWDVDADRVV
;
A
#
# COMPACT_ATOMS: atom_id res chain seq x y z
N MET A 1 -18.09 -7.11 6.21
CA MET A 1 -16.64 -7.12 5.97
C MET A 1 -16.15 -8.46 6.46
N PRO A 2 -15.68 -9.35 5.58
CA PRO A 2 -15.13 -10.65 5.96
C PRO A 2 -13.90 -10.52 6.87
N ASP A 3 -13.68 -11.55 7.67
CA ASP A 3 -12.54 -11.66 8.56
C ASP A 3 -11.36 -12.25 7.79
N VAL A 4 -10.19 -11.64 7.95
CA VAL A 4 -8.94 -12.16 7.40
C VAL A 4 -7.96 -12.34 8.55
N THR A 5 -7.37 -13.52 8.64
CA THR A 5 -6.37 -13.83 9.66
C THR A 5 -4.99 -13.92 9.03
N VAL A 6 -4.03 -13.22 9.61
CA VAL A 6 -2.60 -13.31 9.26
C VAL A 6 -1.86 -13.97 10.42
N ILE A 7 -1.04 -14.96 10.11
CA ILE A 7 -0.21 -15.71 11.04
C ILE A 7 1.25 -15.42 10.72
N ASN A 8 2.02 -14.97 11.71
CA ASN A 8 3.46 -14.85 11.56
C ASN A 8 4.13 -16.22 11.84
N ASN A 9 4.54 -16.94 10.81
CA ASN A 9 5.31 -18.19 10.93
C ASN A 9 6.81 -17.97 10.69
N LEU A 10 7.29 -16.74 10.79
CA LEU A 10 8.72 -16.42 10.81
C LEU A 10 9.28 -16.56 12.22
N SER A 11 10.59 -16.67 12.34
CA SER A 11 11.31 -16.68 13.63
C SER A 11 11.49 -15.28 14.23
N GLU A 12 11.06 -14.24 13.52
CA GLU A 12 11.24 -12.85 13.87
C GLU A 12 9.91 -12.10 13.89
N GLU A 13 9.88 -10.98 14.59
CA GLU A 13 8.73 -10.08 14.63
C GLU A 13 8.59 -9.30 13.32
N ILE A 14 7.35 -9.02 12.90
CA ILE A 14 7.07 -8.32 11.63
C ILE A 14 6.01 -7.23 11.78
N HIS A 15 6.04 -6.27 10.86
CA HIS A 15 4.95 -5.35 10.58
C HIS A 15 4.19 -5.84 9.35
N VAL A 16 2.85 -5.89 9.42
CA VAL A 16 2.01 -6.31 8.30
C VAL A 16 0.95 -5.26 7.99
N ALA A 17 0.65 -5.06 6.71
CA ALA A 17 -0.42 -4.16 6.29
C ALA A 17 -1.12 -4.61 5.00
N PHE A 18 -2.39 -4.24 4.91
CA PHE A 18 -3.22 -4.29 3.70
C PHE A 18 -3.41 -2.88 3.14
N PHE A 19 -3.34 -2.75 1.82
CA PHE A 19 -3.37 -1.46 1.14
C PHE A 19 -4.52 -1.37 0.14
N VAL A 20 -5.13 -0.18 0.12
CA VAL A 20 -6.02 0.32 -0.95
C VAL A 20 -5.39 1.62 -1.46
N GLY A 21 -4.26 1.50 -2.16
CA GLY A 21 -3.39 2.63 -2.50
C GLY A 21 -2.54 3.12 -1.32
N VAL A 22 -3.12 3.23 -0.12
CA VAL A 22 -2.44 3.53 1.16
C VAL A 22 -2.66 2.39 2.16
N PRO A 23 -1.83 2.26 3.22
CA PRO A 23 -2.11 1.32 4.30
C PRO A 23 -3.49 1.61 4.90
N ALA A 24 -4.42 0.70 4.72
CA ALA A 24 -5.80 0.83 5.18
C ALA A 24 -6.01 0.08 6.50
N ASN A 25 -5.25 -0.99 6.71
CA ASN A 25 -5.36 -1.83 7.88
C ASN A 25 -4.00 -2.48 8.15
N TRP A 26 -3.50 -2.41 9.37
CA TRP A 26 -2.17 -2.91 9.70
C TRP A 26 -2.06 -3.39 11.14
N LYS A 27 -1.04 -4.20 11.37
CA LYS A 27 -0.58 -4.62 12.68
C LYS A 27 0.92 -4.48 12.72
N ASN A 28 1.39 -3.61 13.60
CA ASN A 28 2.80 -3.55 13.95
C ASN A 28 3.11 -4.60 15.01
N HIS A 29 4.37 -5.03 15.08
CA HIS A 29 4.86 -5.87 16.18
C HIS A 29 4.09 -7.20 16.30
N LEU A 30 3.88 -7.87 15.15
CA LEU A 30 3.25 -9.19 15.10
C LEU A 30 4.30 -10.24 15.44
N LYS A 31 4.19 -10.84 16.63
CA LYS A 31 5.22 -11.76 17.16
C LYS A 31 5.24 -13.09 16.41
N PRO A 32 6.37 -13.83 16.43
CA PRO A 32 6.42 -15.21 15.97
C PRO A 32 5.31 -16.08 16.58
N GLY A 33 4.55 -16.76 15.73
CA GLY A 33 3.39 -17.58 16.09
C GLY A 33 2.11 -16.81 16.43
N GLU A 34 2.15 -15.47 16.50
CA GLU A 34 0.97 -14.65 16.76
C GLU A 34 0.02 -14.65 15.56
N ARG A 35 -1.28 -14.62 15.87
CA ARG A 35 -2.36 -14.47 14.90
C ARG A 35 -2.99 -13.10 15.05
N TRP A 36 -3.18 -12.43 13.93
CA TRP A 36 -3.90 -11.17 13.86
C TRP A 36 -5.09 -11.32 12.93
N THR A 37 -6.29 -11.08 13.45
CA THR A 37 -7.53 -11.08 12.66
C THR A 37 -8.00 -9.65 12.47
N THR A 38 -8.40 -9.32 11.25
CA THR A 38 -8.92 -7.99 10.91
C THR A 38 -10.08 -8.08 9.93
N HIS A 39 -10.90 -7.03 9.85
CA HIS A 39 -12.08 -6.96 9.00
C HIS A 39 -11.76 -6.12 7.76
N LEU A 40 -11.83 -6.73 6.58
CA LEU A 40 -11.47 -6.07 5.32
C LEU A 40 -12.68 -5.94 4.40
N ALA A 41 -12.63 -4.97 3.49
CA ALA A 41 -13.59 -4.87 2.41
C ALA A 41 -13.34 -6.00 1.39
N SER A 42 -14.41 -6.51 0.77
CA SER A 42 -14.30 -7.57 -0.25
C SER A 42 -13.86 -6.97 -1.59
N LEU A 43 -12.56 -6.83 -1.76
CA LEU A 43 -11.92 -6.26 -2.94
C LEU A 43 -10.45 -6.76 -3.05
N PRO A 44 -9.77 -6.56 -4.19
CA PRO A 44 -8.36 -6.92 -4.32
C PRO A 44 -7.50 -5.96 -3.51
N LEU A 45 -6.70 -6.49 -2.60
CA LEU A 45 -5.80 -5.74 -1.73
C LEU A 45 -4.35 -6.07 -2.04
N HIS A 46 -3.47 -5.10 -1.81
CA HIS A 46 -2.05 -5.39 -1.71
C HIS A 46 -1.69 -5.69 -0.27
N PHE A 47 -0.88 -6.73 -0.04
CA PHE A 47 -0.35 -7.09 1.26
C PHE A 47 1.16 -6.89 1.27
N GLU A 48 1.67 -6.38 2.38
CA GLU A 48 3.10 -6.22 2.61
C GLU A 48 3.45 -6.65 4.04
N ALA A 49 4.52 -7.46 4.16
CA ALA A 49 5.16 -7.77 5.42
C ALA A 49 6.59 -7.19 5.46
N ARG A 50 6.94 -6.57 6.57
CA ARG A 50 8.24 -5.93 6.80
C ARG A 50 8.90 -6.44 8.07
N SER A 51 10.23 -6.43 8.06
CA SER A 51 11.01 -6.59 9.30
C SER A 51 10.78 -5.42 10.25
N VAL A 52 10.90 -5.66 11.55
CA VAL A 52 10.89 -4.61 12.61
C VAL A 52 12.19 -3.77 12.63
N THR A 53 13.10 -3.99 11.68
CA THR A 53 14.38 -3.28 11.63
C THR A 53 14.18 -1.78 11.34
N GLY A 54 14.39 -0.94 12.36
CA GLY A 54 14.29 0.52 12.30
C GLY A 54 12.91 1.07 12.70
N ASN A 55 12.78 2.38 12.82
CA ASN A 55 11.51 3.03 13.21
C ASN A 55 10.58 3.22 12.00
N ARG A 56 10.16 2.11 11.37
CA ARG A 56 9.37 2.09 10.12
C ARG A 56 8.02 1.39 10.29
N GLU A 57 7.40 1.65 11.42
CA GLU A 57 6.05 1.20 11.75
C GLU A 57 5.03 1.77 10.78
N PHE A 58 3.96 1.02 10.53
CA PHE A 58 2.80 1.59 9.85
C PHE A 58 2.09 2.56 10.79
N SER A 59 1.84 3.78 10.31
CA SER A 59 1.14 4.80 11.08
C SER A 59 -0.01 5.43 10.30
N HIS A 60 -1.01 5.92 11.05
CA HIS A 60 -2.15 6.61 10.46
C HIS A 60 -1.73 7.94 9.82
N ASN A 61 -0.82 8.67 10.47
CA ASN A 61 -0.31 9.93 9.94
C ASN A 61 0.39 9.74 8.59
N GLU A 62 1.27 8.73 8.46
CA GLU A 62 1.91 8.44 7.17
C GLU A 62 0.91 8.01 6.10
N SER A 63 -0.13 7.26 6.49
CA SER A 63 -1.18 6.83 5.57
C SER A 63 -2.00 8.01 5.07
N MET A 64 -2.30 8.99 5.94
CA MET A 64 -3.00 10.22 5.58
C MET A 64 -2.14 11.17 4.76
N GLU A 65 -0.84 11.30 5.06
CA GLU A 65 0.11 12.03 4.23
C GLU A 65 0.22 11.42 2.83
N MET A 66 0.26 10.09 2.74
CA MET A 66 0.25 9.38 1.47
C MET A 66 -1.07 9.59 0.72
N LEU A 67 -2.21 9.50 1.41
CA LEU A 67 -3.52 9.74 0.80
C LEU A 67 -3.64 11.17 0.29
N ALA A 68 -3.14 12.15 1.05
CA ALA A 68 -3.11 13.55 0.63
C ALA A 68 -2.19 13.76 -0.58
N THR A 69 -1.06 13.05 -0.63
CA THR A 69 -0.14 13.10 -1.77
C THR A 69 -0.80 12.51 -3.02
N ILE A 70 -1.37 11.30 -2.92
CA ILE A 70 -2.10 10.66 -4.02
C ILE A 70 -3.29 11.53 -4.45
N GLY A 71 -4.12 11.99 -3.50
CA GLY A 71 -5.27 12.85 -3.77
C GLY A 71 -4.89 14.17 -4.45
N GLY A 72 -3.84 14.83 -3.96
CA GLY A 72 -3.30 16.04 -4.59
C GLY A 72 -2.86 15.77 -6.03
N THR A 73 -2.11 14.69 -6.26
CA THR A 73 -1.62 14.35 -7.60
C THR A 73 -2.74 13.99 -8.58
N CYS A 74 -3.77 13.24 -8.14
CA CYS A 74 -4.96 12.98 -8.93
C CYS A 74 -5.72 14.27 -9.26
N ALA A 75 -5.88 15.18 -8.29
CA ALA A 75 -6.55 16.46 -8.49
C ALA A 75 -5.80 17.35 -9.48
N ALA A 76 -4.47 17.43 -9.39
CA ALA A 76 -3.66 18.19 -10.34
C ALA A 76 -3.63 17.57 -11.73
N GLY A 77 -3.59 16.24 -11.85
CA GLY A 77 -3.72 15.54 -13.13
C GLY A 77 -5.07 15.86 -13.78
N THR A 78 -6.16 15.82 -12.99
CA THR A 78 -7.50 16.16 -13.46
C THR A 78 -7.59 17.64 -13.88
N ALA A 79 -7.05 18.55 -13.08
CA ALA A 79 -6.99 19.97 -13.41
C ALA A 79 -6.17 20.22 -14.69
N ALA A 80 -5.04 19.54 -14.88
CA ALA A 80 -4.24 19.63 -16.10
C ALA A 80 -5.02 19.12 -17.33
N SER A 81 -5.79 18.04 -17.21
CA SER A 81 -6.64 17.54 -18.29
C SER A 81 -7.83 18.47 -18.63
N VAL A 82 -8.42 19.12 -17.63
CA VAL A 82 -9.50 20.09 -17.84
C VAL A 82 -8.97 21.39 -18.45
N VAL A 83 -7.80 21.87 -18.02
CA VAL A 83 -7.16 23.06 -18.58
C VAL A 83 -6.69 22.81 -20.01
N SER A 84 -6.13 21.64 -20.32
CA SER A 84 -5.73 21.28 -21.70
C SER A 84 -6.94 21.06 -22.63
N ALA A 85 -8.04 20.51 -22.12
CA ALA A 85 -9.31 20.47 -22.86
C ALA A 85 -9.93 21.86 -23.07
N GLY A 86 -9.82 22.77 -22.10
CA GLY A 86 -10.27 24.16 -22.23
C GLY A 86 -9.38 25.02 -23.13
N ALA A 87 -8.07 24.75 -23.18
CA ALA A 87 -7.10 25.45 -24.03
C ALA A 87 -7.28 25.15 -25.53
N LEU A 88 -7.91 24.02 -25.89
CA LEU A 88 -8.30 23.73 -27.27
C LEU A 88 -9.50 24.57 -27.77
N PHE A 89 -10.22 25.25 -26.87
CA PHE A 89 -11.39 26.10 -27.19
C PHE A 89 -11.19 27.59 -26.86
N ALA A 90 -10.05 28.00 -26.32
CA ALA A 90 -9.79 29.38 -25.91
C ALA A 90 -8.35 29.82 -26.25
N SER A 91 -8.06 29.90 -27.54
CA SER A 91 -6.71 30.13 -28.08
C SER A 91 -6.12 31.52 -27.86
N ASP A 92 -6.82 32.45 -27.19
CA ASP A 92 -6.38 33.87 -27.12
C ASP A 92 -6.30 34.48 -25.71
N MET A 93 -6.49 33.71 -24.62
CA MET A 93 -6.47 34.27 -23.25
C MET A 93 -5.74 33.42 -22.19
N LEU A 94 -4.62 32.76 -22.53
CA LEU A 94 -3.82 32.02 -21.54
C LEU A 94 -2.32 32.35 -21.56
N ALA A 95 -1.98 33.64 -21.45
CA ALA A 95 -0.60 34.08 -21.18
C ALA A 95 -0.27 34.17 -19.67
N GLY A 96 -1.11 33.59 -18.80
CA GLY A 96 -0.86 33.63 -17.36
C GLY A 96 -1.80 32.72 -16.61
N ILE A 97 -1.37 31.48 -16.35
CA ILE A 97 -1.28 30.92 -14.99
C ILE A 97 -0.42 29.64 -15.05
N PRO A 98 0.57 29.48 -14.14
CA PRO A 98 1.75 28.66 -14.37
C PRO A 98 1.84 27.45 -13.40
N VAL A 99 2.65 26.43 -13.74
CA VAL A 99 3.62 25.82 -12.81
C VAL A 99 3.07 25.08 -11.55
N VAL A 100 1.81 24.64 -11.49
CA VAL A 100 1.36 23.80 -10.34
C VAL A 100 1.66 22.30 -10.53
N SER A 101 1.86 21.86 -11.78
CA SER A 101 2.11 20.44 -12.11
C SER A 101 3.51 19.96 -11.71
N VAL A 102 4.52 20.83 -11.75
CA VAL A 102 5.93 20.49 -11.46
C VAL A 102 6.17 20.18 -9.97
N PRO A 103 5.78 21.03 -9.00
CA PRO A 103 5.99 20.73 -7.58
C PRO A 103 5.17 19.52 -7.10
N LEU A 104 4.01 19.25 -7.72
CA LEU A 104 3.17 18.14 -7.32
C LEU A 104 3.60 16.81 -7.92
N MET A 105 4.09 16.77 -9.17
CA MET A 105 4.80 15.59 -9.70
C MET A 105 6.06 15.29 -8.88
N ALA A 106 6.80 16.33 -8.46
CA ALA A 106 7.97 16.16 -7.58
C ALA A 106 7.58 15.58 -6.21
N ALA A 107 6.45 16.00 -5.63
CA ALA A 107 5.91 15.42 -4.40
C ALA A 107 5.40 13.98 -4.58
N ALA A 108 4.75 13.68 -5.72
CA ALA A 108 4.36 12.31 -6.08
C ALA A 108 5.58 11.39 -6.23
N SER A 109 6.61 11.88 -6.92
CA SER A 109 7.85 11.15 -7.12
C SER A 109 8.65 11.04 -5.83
N ALA A 110 8.62 12.05 -4.94
CA ALA A 110 9.27 12.03 -3.63
C ALA A 110 8.58 11.08 -2.65
N GLY A 111 7.24 11.03 -2.64
CA GLY A 111 6.48 10.02 -1.91
C GLY A 111 6.74 8.62 -2.47
N GLY A 112 6.67 8.47 -3.80
CA GLY A 112 6.98 7.24 -4.51
C GLY A 112 8.42 6.76 -4.31
N THR A 113 9.40 7.66 -4.19
CA THR A 113 10.79 7.31 -3.86
C THR A 113 10.95 7.01 -2.38
N LYS A 114 10.39 7.79 -1.44
CA LYS A 114 10.47 7.48 0.01
C LYS A 114 9.98 6.05 0.35
N TYR A 115 8.96 5.58 -0.36
CA TYR A 115 8.39 4.24 -0.19
C TYR A 115 8.90 3.20 -1.22
N GLY A 116 9.40 3.64 -2.38
CA GLY A 116 10.06 2.79 -3.38
C GLY A 116 11.53 2.49 -3.04
N GLU A 117 12.18 3.36 -2.25
CA GLU A 117 13.53 3.23 -1.70
C GLU A 117 13.56 2.47 -0.37
N TRP A 118 12.43 1.93 0.08
CA TRP A 118 12.48 0.89 1.09
C TRP A 118 13.17 -0.32 0.47
N GLY A 119 14.48 -0.40 0.74
CA GLY A 119 15.37 -1.42 0.23
C GLY A 119 14.77 -2.81 0.42
N ALA A 120 15.17 -3.73 -0.48
CA ALA A 120 14.77 -5.13 -0.43
C ALA A 120 14.96 -5.77 0.95
N ASP A 121 15.87 -5.21 1.74
CA ASP A 121 16.25 -5.65 3.09
C ASP A 121 15.12 -5.45 4.12
N VAL A 122 14.20 -4.50 3.88
CA VAL A 122 13.11 -4.14 4.81
C VAL A 122 11.83 -4.90 4.48
N ARG A 123 11.56 -5.12 3.19
CA ARG A 123 10.39 -5.87 2.71
C ARG A 123 10.69 -7.36 2.72
N LYS A 124 10.00 -8.11 3.58
CA LYS A 124 10.14 -9.57 3.62
C LYS A 124 9.34 -10.19 2.49
N CYS A 125 8.06 -9.84 2.35
CA CYS A 125 7.23 -10.32 1.25
C CYS A 125 6.13 -9.33 0.88
N THR A 126 5.67 -9.43 -0.37
CA THR A 126 4.53 -8.70 -0.90
C THR A 126 3.65 -9.65 -1.70
N ALA A 127 2.33 -9.44 -1.65
CA ALA A 127 1.38 -10.27 -2.39
C ALA A 127 0.16 -9.44 -2.81
N ARG A 128 -0.59 -9.95 -3.80
CA ARG A 128 -1.93 -9.46 -4.11
C ARG A 128 -2.94 -10.46 -3.58
N VAL A 129 -3.82 -9.98 -2.71
CA VAL A 129 -4.74 -10.84 -1.98
C VAL A 129 -6.16 -10.49 -2.42
N TRP A 130 -6.95 -11.52 -2.74
CA TRP A 130 -8.37 -11.36 -2.96
C TRP A 130 -9.10 -11.67 -1.65
N VAL A 131 -9.96 -10.74 -1.20
CA VAL A 131 -10.78 -10.94 0.00
C VAL A 131 -12.19 -11.32 -0.43
N PRO A 132 -12.57 -12.62 -0.40
CA PRO A 132 -13.91 -13.06 -0.75
C PRO A 132 -14.94 -12.61 0.29
N LEU A 133 -16.16 -12.32 -0.15
CA LEU A 133 -17.21 -11.78 0.73
C LEU A 133 -17.67 -12.79 1.80
N TRP A 134 -17.61 -14.09 1.49
CA TRP A 134 -18.23 -15.16 2.28
C TRP A 134 -17.23 -16.10 2.96
N ASP A 135 -15.94 -16.03 2.60
CA ASP A 135 -14.91 -16.86 3.22
C ASP A 135 -14.09 -16.03 4.21
N GLN A 136 -13.46 -16.72 5.15
CA GLN A 136 -12.56 -16.14 6.15
C GLN A 136 -11.13 -16.63 5.89
N PRO A 137 -10.43 -16.06 4.89
CA PRO A 137 -9.15 -16.61 4.47
C PRO A 137 -8.10 -16.48 5.58
N GLN A 138 -7.34 -17.55 5.76
CA GLN A 138 -6.20 -17.57 6.65
C GLN A 138 -4.89 -17.53 5.85
N TYR A 139 -4.07 -16.53 6.13
CA TYR A 139 -2.76 -16.37 5.52
C TYR A 139 -1.64 -16.56 6.53
N SER A 140 -0.54 -17.14 6.06
CA SER A 140 0.66 -17.37 6.84
C SER A 140 1.85 -16.72 6.14
N VAL A 141 2.54 -15.84 6.85
CA VAL A 141 3.83 -15.31 6.41
C VAL A 141 4.89 -16.32 6.82
N ARG A 142 5.56 -16.95 5.85
CA ARG A 142 6.53 -18.03 6.09
C ARG A 142 7.68 -18.00 5.09
N VAL A 143 8.77 -18.70 5.39
CA VAL A 143 9.89 -18.90 4.45
C VAL A 143 9.69 -20.21 3.70
N VAL A 144 9.70 -20.15 2.37
CA VAL A 144 9.68 -21.30 1.44
C VAL A 144 10.87 -21.14 0.51
N ASP A 145 11.71 -22.17 0.41
CA ASP A 145 12.94 -22.16 -0.41
C ASP A 145 13.85 -20.93 -0.17
N GLY A 146 13.95 -20.51 1.09
CA GLY A 146 14.77 -19.36 1.49
C GLY A 146 14.16 -17.99 1.16
N ARG A 147 12.93 -17.94 0.64
CA ARG A 147 12.20 -16.70 0.33
C ARG A 147 10.99 -16.56 1.24
N CYS A 148 10.76 -15.36 1.75
CA CYS A 148 9.53 -15.07 2.49
C CYS A 148 8.36 -14.93 1.52
N VAL A 149 7.26 -15.62 1.80
CA VAL A 149 6.04 -15.66 0.98
C VAL A 149 4.81 -15.52 1.85
N LEU A 150 3.72 -15.04 1.25
CA LEU A 150 2.39 -15.15 1.82
C LEU A 150 1.78 -16.48 1.35
N TRP A 151 1.45 -17.35 2.29
CA TRP A 151 0.86 -18.66 2.03
C TRP A 151 -0.61 -18.67 2.43
N ASP A 152 -1.47 -19.10 1.52
CA ASP A 152 -2.87 -19.41 1.78
C ASP A 152 -2.97 -20.74 2.54
N VAL A 153 -3.36 -20.68 3.81
CA VAL A 153 -3.40 -21.85 4.70
C VAL A 153 -4.50 -22.83 4.26
N ASP A 154 -5.61 -22.31 3.75
CA ASP A 154 -6.78 -23.13 3.40
C ASP A 154 -6.60 -23.79 2.03
N ALA A 155 -6.00 -23.07 1.07
CA ALA A 155 -5.72 -23.59 -0.27
C ALA A 155 -4.35 -24.30 -0.38
N ASP A 156 -3.58 -24.33 0.69
CA ASP A 156 -2.22 -24.87 0.78
C ASP A 156 -1.29 -24.47 -0.38
N ARG A 157 -1.22 -23.16 -0.67
CA ARG A 157 -0.42 -22.61 -1.77
C ARG A 157 0.14 -21.23 -1.48
N VAL A 158 1.15 -20.83 -2.25
CA VAL A 158 1.61 -19.44 -2.30
C VAL A 158 0.55 -18.57 -2.99
N VAL A 159 0.32 -17.38 -2.45
CA VAL A 159 -0.56 -16.33 -3.01
C VAL A 159 0.14 -15.51 -4.08
#